data_AF-A0A414Z813-F1
#
_entry.id   AF-A0A414Z813-F1
#
_cell.length_a   1.000
_cell.length_b   1.000
_cell.length_c   1.000
_cell.angle_alpha   90.00
_cell.angle_beta   90.00
_cell.angle_gamma   90.00
#
_symmetry.space_group_name_H-M   'P 1'
#
loop_
_entity.id
_entity.type
_entity.pdbx_description
1 polymer ?
#
loop_
_entity_poly.entity_id
_entity_poly.type
_entity_poly.pdbx_seq_one_letter_code
_entity_poly.pdbx_strand_id
1 'polypeptide(L)'
;MEAKEKLLDLKNKTIDSLEVWIDGRIDDFVAQNPNLKIASVYMKRGAKNYLTRERGKIENVIDNAALFICDEQGNIDADMLFKDMMTMFREMDETPFGKGLVQGTVGKGIIRLKLPDNPIFNLMFGNTGAIKITEADFLELKELFNT
;
A
#
# COMPACT_ATOMS: atom_id res chain seq x y z
N MET A 1 12.65 28.23 -3.35
CA MET A 1 11.84 27.43 -4.30
C MET A 1 12.00 25.92 -4.09
N GLU A 2 12.92 25.44 -3.25
CA GLU A 2 13.29 24.01 -3.17
C GLU A 2 12.32 23.09 -2.42
N ALA A 3 11.70 23.52 -1.30
CA ALA A 3 10.91 22.61 -0.46
C ALA A 3 9.64 22.07 -1.16
N LYS A 4 8.97 22.92 -1.97
CA LYS A 4 7.75 22.54 -2.70
C LYS A 4 8.05 21.52 -3.81
N GLU A 5 9.19 21.64 -4.48
CA GLU A 5 9.63 20.69 -5.51
C GLU A 5 10.07 19.36 -4.87
N LYS A 6 10.83 19.39 -3.77
CA LYS A 6 11.20 18.19 -3.01
C LYS A 6 9.97 17.42 -2.51
N LEU A 7 8.95 18.12 -2.01
CA LEU A 7 7.71 17.51 -1.57
C LEU A 7 6.90 16.90 -2.74
N LEU A 8 6.92 17.55 -3.90
CA LEU A 8 6.30 17.00 -5.11
C LEU A 8 7.02 15.73 -5.59
N ASP A 9 8.36 15.71 -5.53
CA ASP A 9 9.16 14.53 -5.86
C ASP A 9 8.85 13.36 -4.92
N LEU A 10 8.77 13.63 -3.60
CA LEU A 10 8.38 12.62 -2.60
C LEU A 10 6.99 12.04 -2.89
N LYS A 11 6.01 12.89 -3.22
CA LYS A 11 4.65 12.44 -3.56
C LYS A 11 4.65 11.51 -4.78
N ASN A 12 5.34 11.91 -5.84
CA ASN A 12 5.43 11.10 -7.06
C ASN A 12 6.13 9.77 -6.78
N LYS A 13 7.30 9.78 -6.14
CA LYS A 13 8.01 8.57 -5.73
C LYS A 13 7.17 7.64 -4.86
N THR A 14 6.37 8.19 -3.95
CA THR A 14 5.48 7.40 -3.09
C THR A 14 4.45 6.63 -3.91
N ILE A 15 3.80 7.31 -4.85
CA ILE A 15 2.75 6.70 -5.67
C ILE A 15 3.37 5.68 -6.63
N ASP A 16 4.48 6.02 -7.27
CA ASP A 16 5.15 5.12 -8.22
C ASP A 16 5.68 3.86 -7.52
N SER A 17 6.27 4.01 -6.33
CA SER A 17 6.74 2.88 -5.51
C SER A 17 5.58 1.98 -5.05
N LEU A 18 4.44 2.58 -4.66
CA LEU A 18 3.23 1.82 -4.32
C LEU A 18 2.68 1.04 -5.52
N GLU A 19 2.69 1.63 -6.72
CA GLU A 19 2.23 0.94 -7.94
C GLU A 19 3.11 -0.29 -8.22
N VAL A 20 4.43 -0.11 -8.23
CA VAL A 20 5.40 -1.20 -8.48
C VAL A 20 5.25 -2.31 -7.44
N TRP A 21 5.15 -1.94 -6.16
CA TRP A 21 5.01 -2.90 -5.07
C TRP A 21 3.72 -3.70 -5.14
N ILE A 22 2.58 -3.06 -5.41
CA ILE A 22 1.30 -3.77 -5.56
C ILE A 22 1.34 -4.74 -6.74
N ASP A 23 1.92 -4.32 -7.87
CA ASP A 23 2.06 -5.17 -9.04
C ASP A 23 2.93 -6.40 -8.76
N GLY A 24 4.06 -6.23 -8.08
CA GLY A 24 4.93 -7.32 -7.63
C GLY A 24 4.19 -8.28 -6.68
N ARG A 25 3.45 -7.74 -5.71
CA ARG A 25 2.69 -8.57 -4.77
C ARG A 25 1.60 -9.38 -5.43
N ILE A 26 0.94 -8.84 -6.46
CA ILE A 26 -0.02 -9.58 -7.27
C ILE A 26 0.67 -10.68 -8.07
N ASP A 27 1.86 -10.41 -8.62
CA ASP A 27 2.63 -11.43 -9.36
C ASP A 27 3.06 -12.60 -8.46
N ASP A 28 3.53 -12.33 -7.24
CA ASP A 28 3.87 -13.37 -6.25
C ASP A 28 2.65 -14.21 -5.89
N PHE A 29 1.50 -13.55 -5.70
CA PHE A 29 0.25 -14.23 -5.39
C PHE A 29 -0.21 -15.16 -6.52
N VAL A 30 0.00 -14.76 -7.78
CA VAL A 30 -0.32 -15.55 -8.97
C VAL A 30 0.68 -16.67 -9.20
N ALA A 31 1.96 -16.46 -8.90
CA ALA A 31 2.98 -17.50 -8.97
C ALA A 31 2.62 -18.70 -8.07
N GLN A 32 2.03 -18.42 -6.90
CA GLN A 32 1.54 -19.44 -5.97
C GLN A 32 0.17 -20.01 -6.36
N ASN A 33 -0.60 -19.32 -7.20
CA ASN A 33 -1.96 -19.70 -7.61
C ASN A 33 -2.15 -19.50 -9.13
N PRO A 34 -1.68 -20.42 -9.99
CA PRO A 34 -1.66 -20.24 -11.44
C PRO A 34 -3.04 -20.05 -12.09
N ASN A 35 -4.10 -20.53 -11.43
CA ASN A 35 -5.50 -20.30 -11.81
C ASN A 35 -5.90 -18.81 -11.77
N LEU A 36 -5.13 -17.96 -11.10
CA LEU A 36 -5.40 -16.53 -10.96
C LEU A 36 -4.81 -15.66 -12.07
N LYS A 37 -4.12 -16.26 -13.05
CA LYS A 37 -3.41 -15.51 -14.10
C LYS A 37 -4.31 -14.58 -14.92
N ILE A 38 -5.58 -14.94 -15.13
CA ILE A 38 -6.54 -14.08 -15.82
C ILE A 38 -7.03 -12.97 -14.88
N ALA A 39 -7.34 -13.34 -13.64
CA ALA A 39 -7.84 -12.43 -12.63
C ALA A 39 -6.81 -11.37 -12.23
N SER A 40 -5.51 -11.70 -12.26
CA SER A 40 -4.42 -10.80 -11.91
C SER A 40 -4.35 -9.57 -12.80
N VAL A 41 -4.64 -9.69 -14.09
CA VAL A 41 -4.73 -8.55 -15.01
C VAL A 41 -5.79 -7.55 -14.53
N TYR A 42 -6.93 -8.04 -14.04
CA TYR A 42 -7.98 -7.21 -13.48
C TYR A 42 -7.63 -6.68 -12.09
N MET A 43 -6.92 -7.45 -11.26
CA MET A 43 -6.42 -6.97 -9.97
C MET A 43 -5.45 -5.80 -10.15
N LYS A 44 -4.45 -5.93 -11.03
CA LYS A 44 -3.46 -4.88 -11.31
C LYS A 44 -4.14 -3.61 -11.82
N ARG A 45 -5.08 -3.76 -12.77
CA ARG A 45 -5.92 -2.64 -13.23
C ARG A 45 -6.74 -2.02 -12.11
N GLY A 46 -7.35 -2.84 -11.26
CA GLY A 46 -8.13 -2.39 -10.12
C GLY A 46 -7.29 -1.61 -9.12
N ALA A 47 -6.11 -2.13 -8.78
CA ALA A 47 -5.14 -1.48 -7.90
C ALA A 47 -4.68 -0.14 -8.45
N LYS A 48 -4.24 -0.09 -9.72
CA LYS A 48 -3.82 1.14 -10.37
C LYS A 48 -4.92 2.20 -10.42
N ASN A 49 -6.15 1.79 -10.77
CA ASN A 49 -7.30 2.69 -10.78
C ASN A 49 -7.65 3.20 -9.39
N TYR A 50 -7.58 2.33 -8.37
CA TYR A 50 -7.83 2.72 -6.99
C TYR A 50 -6.76 3.70 -6.48
N LEU A 51 -5.49 3.43 -6.74
CA LEU A 51 -4.37 4.31 -6.40
C LEU A 51 -4.53 5.67 -7.07
N THR A 52 -4.89 5.70 -8.35
CA THR A 52 -5.19 6.95 -9.08
C THR A 52 -6.36 7.71 -8.46
N ARG A 53 -7.43 7.00 -8.06
CA ARG A 53 -8.61 7.61 -7.42
C ARG A 53 -8.29 8.21 -6.06
N GLU A 54 -7.48 7.53 -5.27
CA GLU A 54 -7.12 7.95 -3.91
C GLU A 54 -5.85 8.82 -3.87
N ARG A 55 -5.21 9.08 -5.02
CA ARG A 55 -3.98 9.88 -5.16
C ARG A 55 -4.04 11.18 -4.37
N GLY A 56 -5.09 11.99 -4.55
CA GLY A 56 -5.22 13.27 -3.84
C GLY A 56 -5.30 13.13 -2.31
N LYS A 57 -5.84 12.02 -1.79
CA LYS A 57 -5.82 11.76 -0.34
C LYS A 57 -4.43 11.36 0.14
N ILE A 58 -3.72 10.53 -0.61
CA ILE A 58 -2.34 10.13 -0.31
C ILE A 58 -1.44 11.37 -0.31
N GLU A 59 -1.55 12.23 -1.33
CA GLU A 59 -0.82 13.49 -1.41
C GLU A 59 -1.12 14.41 -0.23
N ASN A 60 -2.39 14.53 0.19
CA ASN A 60 -2.77 15.31 1.37
C ASN A 60 -2.19 14.73 2.67
N VAL A 61 -2.13 13.40 2.81
CA VAL A 61 -1.50 12.77 3.98
C VAL A 61 -0.01 13.11 4.02
N ILE A 62 0.67 13.05 2.87
CA ILE A 62 2.08 13.44 2.75
C ILE A 62 2.27 14.93 3.06
N ASP A 63 1.39 15.80 2.57
CA ASP A 63 1.43 17.24 2.89
C ASP A 63 1.30 17.50 4.39
N ASN A 64 0.34 16.82 5.05
CA ASN A 64 0.14 16.97 6.48
C ASN A 64 1.32 16.40 7.27
N ALA A 65 1.88 15.26 6.87
CA ALA A 65 3.06 14.69 7.49
C ALA A 65 4.27 15.61 7.32
N ALA A 66 4.45 16.22 6.15
CA ALA A 66 5.51 17.18 5.85
C ALA A 66 5.58 18.34 6.85
N LEU A 67 4.45 18.77 7.41
CA LEU A 67 4.41 19.82 8.44
C LEU A 67 5.15 19.46 9.73
N PHE A 68 5.33 18.17 10.02
CA PHE A 68 5.93 17.70 11.27
C PHE A 68 7.38 17.22 11.11
N ILE A 69 7.79 16.91 9.88
CA ILE A 69 9.05 16.21 9.58
C ILE A 69 10.03 17.04 8.73
N CYS A 70 9.53 18.09 8.09
CA CYS A 70 10.31 18.90 7.19
C CYS A 70 11.12 19.88 8.04
N ASP A 71 12.44 19.85 7.90
CA ASP A 71 13.32 20.78 8.62
C ASP A 71 13.20 22.22 8.08
N GLU A 72 13.83 23.18 8.76
CA GLU A 72 13.82 24.60 8.36
C GLU A 72 14.41 24.84 6.96
N GLN A 73 15.17 23.88 6.43
CA GLN A 73 15.79 23.91 5.10
C GLN A 73 14.97 23.16 4.04
N GLY A 74 13.81 22.61 4.41
CA GLY A 74 12.92 21.91 3.50
C GLY A 74 13.34 20.47 3.17
N ASN A 75 14.22 19.86 3.98
CA ASN A 75 14.59 18.46 3.82
C ASN A 75 13.63 17.56 4.60
N ILE A 76 13.32 16.41 4.00
CA ILE A 76 12.44 15.41 4.58
C ILE A 76 13.28 14.16 4.82
N ASP A 77 13.40 13.73 6.08
CA ASP A 77 14.00 12.45 6.42
C ASP A 77 12.97 11.33 6.17
N ALA A 78 12.93 10.86 4.92
CA ALA A 78 12.04 9.79 4.49
C ALA A 78 12.30 8.46 5.24
N ASP A 79 13.53 8.24 5.70
CA ASP A 79 13.90 7.05 6.46
C ASP A 79 13.33 7.09 7.88
N MET A 80 13.42 8.24 8.56
CA MET A 80 12.79 8.48 9.86
C MET A 80 11.27 8.35 9.75
N LEU A 81 10.66 8.98 8.75
CA LEU A 81 9.24 8.85 8.45
C LEU A 81 8.77 7.42 8.32
N PHE A 82 9.47 6.64 7.49
CA PHE A 82 9.11 5.27 7.23
C PHE A 82 9.21 4.44 8.51
N LYS A 83 10.28 4.64 9.28
CA LYS A 83 10.49 3.95 10.56
C LYS A 83 9.39 4.29 11.57
N ASP A 84 8.98 5.55 11.65
CA ASP A 84 7.94 6.01 12.58
C ASP A 84 6.57 5.49 12.17
N MET A 85 6.22 5.55 10.87
CA MET A 85 4.99 4.92 10.37
C MET A 85 4.95 3.42 10.64
N MET A 86 6.06 2.70 10.44
CA MET A 86 6.14 1.27 10.71
C MET A 86 6.02 0.96 12.19
N THR A 87 6.60 1.79 13.05
CA THR A 87 6.47 1.66 14.50
C THR A 87 5.03 1.89 14.94
N MET A 88 4.38 2.94 14.44
CA MET A 88 2.96 3.19 14.69
C MET A 88 2.08 2.06 14.15
N PHE A 89 2.37 1.55 12.96
CA PHE A 89 1.62 0.42 12.37
C PHE A 89 1.78 -0.88 13.19
N ARG A 90 2.95 -1.09 13.80
CA ARG A 90 3.21 -2.21 14.72
C ARG A 90 2.48 -2.05 16.05
N GLU A 91 2.45 -0.86 16.60
CA GLU A 91 1.85 -0.58 17.91
C GLU A 91 0.35 -0.36 17.85
N MET A 92 -0.20 -0.08 16.66
CA MET A 92 -1.62 0.16 16.47
C MET A 92 -2.44 -1.10 16.78
N ASP A 93 -3.48 -0.93 17.61
CA ASP A 93 -4.46 -1.95 17.87
C ASP A 93 -5.19 -2.41 16.60
N GLU A 94 -5.54 -3.69 16.56
CA GLU A 94 -6.26 -4.27 15.42
C GLU A 94 -7.60 -3.55 15.20
N THR A 95 -7.68 -2.84 14.08
CA THR A 95 -8.83 -2.06 13.67
C THR A 95 -9.40 -2.63 12.38
N PRO A 96 -10.70 -2.98 12.32
CA PRO A 96 -11.33 -3.41 11.08
C PRO A 96 -11.49 -2.23 10.11
N PHE A 97 -11.28 -2.48 8.82
CA PHE A 97 -11.50 -1.49 7.75
C PHE A 97 -12.26 -2.10 6.57
N GLY A 98 -12.86 -1.22 5.77
CA GLY A 98 -13.67 -1.59 4.61
C GLY A 98 -15.17 -1.66 4.91
N LYS A 99 -15.98 -1.47 3.85
CA LYS A 99 -17.43 -1.68 3.83
C LYS A 99 -17.78 -2.42 2.54
N GLY A 100 -18.66 -3.42 2.61
CA GLY A 100 -19.12 -4.18 1.44
C GLY A 100 -18.24 -5.40 1.12
N LEU A 101 -17.84 -5.55 -0.16
CA LEU A 101 -17.22 -6.75 -0.73
C LEU A 101 -15.77 -7.00 -0.28
N VAL A 102 -15.02 -5.97 0.10
CA VAL A 102 -13.64 -6.13 0.60
C VAL A 102 -13.60 -5.61 2.03
N GLN A 103 -13.32 -6.51 2.95
CA GLN A 103 -13.22 -6.21 4.39
C GLN A 103 -11.85 -6.65 4.87
N GLY A 104 -11.28 -5.94 5.83
CA GLY A 104 -9.98 -6.29 6.36
C GLY A 104 -9.79 -5.85 7.80
N THR A 105 -8.65 -6.22 8.36
CA THR A 105 -8.17 -5.75 9.65
C THR A 105 -6.76 -5.22 9.47
N VAL A 106 -6.48 -4.04 10.03
CA VAL A 106 -5.17 -3.39 10.04
C VAL A 106 -4.74 -3.21 11.50
N GLY A 107 -3.51 -3.59 11.83
CA GLY A 107 -2.94 -3.39 13.16
C GLY A 107 -1.94 -4.47 13.53
N LYS A 108 -1.18 -4.24 14.60
CA LYS A 108 -0.09 -5.13 15.05
C LYS A 108 0.90 -5.51 13.94
N GLY A 109 1.18 -4.57 13.04
CA GLY A 109 2.10 -4.82 11.91
C GLY A 109 1.53 -5.72 10.81
N ILE A 110 0.21 -5.96 10.79
CA ILE A 110 -0.44 -6.85 9.82
C ILE A 110 -1.64 -6.15 9.18
N ILE A 111 -1.71 -6.19 7.85
CA ILE A 111 -2.95 -5.95 7.09
C ILE A 111 -3.46 -7.31 6.62
N ARG A 112 -4.68 -7.65 7.02
CA ARG A 112 -5.40 -8.82 6.52
C ARG A 112 -6.57 -8.34 5.69
N LEU A 113 -6.56 -8.66 4.41
CA LEU A 113 -7.69 -8.45 3.50
C LEU A 113 -8.44 -9.77 3.38
N LYS A 114 -9.72 -9.80 3.79
CA LYS A 114 -10.63 -10.90 3.52
C LYS A 114 -11.15 -10.76 2.11
N LEU A 115 -10.94 -11.79 1.31
CA LEU A 115 -11.53 -11.88 -0.01
C LEU A 115 -13.00 -12.32 0.14
N PRO A 116 -13.93 -11.76 -0.64
CA PRO A 116 -15.34 -12.13 -0.54
C PRO A 116 -15.56 -13.57 -1.00
N ASP A 117 -16.24 -14.34 -0.14
CA ASP A 117 -16.62 -15.72 -0.40
C ASP A 117 -17.95 -15.75 -1.15
N ASN A 118 -17.90 -15.63 -2.48
CA ASN A 118 -19.07 -15.78 -3.35
C ASN A 118 -18.71 -16.52 -4.65
N PRO A 119 -19.67 -17.16 -5.32
CA PRO A 119 -19.38 -18.04 -6.46
C PRO A 119 -18.65 -17.34 -7.62
N ILE A 120 -18.99 -16.09 -7.91
CA ILE A 120 -18.34 -15.31 -8.98
C ILE A 120 -16.90 -14.98 -8.61
N PHE A 121 -16.67 -14.60 -7.35
CA PHE A 121 -15.35 -14.29 -6.83
C PHE A 121 -14.50 -15.56 -6.72
N ASN A 122 -15.03 -16.66 -6.18
CA ASN A 122 -14.31 -17.93 -6.06
C ASN A 122 -13.99 -18.56 -7.43
N LEU A 123 -14.83 -18.32 -8.45
CA LEU A 123 -14.54 -18.71 -9.83
C LEU A 123 -13.33 -17.96 -10.40
N MET A 124 -13.19 -16.68 -10.08
CA MET A 124 -12.11 -15.80 -10.56
C MET A 124 -10.84 -15.89 -9.71
N PHE A 125 -11.01 -16.08 -8.40
CA PHE A 125 -10.00 -15.89 -7.37
C PHE A 125 -9.68 -17.15 -6.55
N GLY A 126 -10.30 -18.28 -6.87
CA GLY A 126 -10.17 -19.53 -6.11
C GLY A 126 -10.70 -19.43 -4.68
N ASN A 127 -10.53 -20.49 -3.89
CA ASN A 127 -10.85 -20.49 -2.45
C ASN A 127 -9.75 -19.82 -1.61
N THR A 128 -9.24 -18.68 -2.07
CA THR A 128 -8.13 -18.00 -1.42
C THR A 128 -8.72 -17.09 -0.35
N GLY A 129 -8.82 -17.60 0.89
CA GLY A 129 -9.64 -16.98 1.93
C GLY A 129 -9.19 -15.59 2.40
N ALA A 130 -7.90 -15.30 2.44
CA ALA A 130 -7.39 -13.99 2.86
C ALA A 130 -5.99 -13.68 2.31
N ILE A 131 -5.75 -12.41 1.99
CA ILE A 131 -4.42 -11.88 1.70
C ILE A 131 -3.86 -11.29 2.99
N LYS A 132 -2.62 -11.66 3.33
CA LYS A 132 -1.90 -11.11 4.49
C LYS A 132 -0.70 -10.32 3.99
N ILE A 133 -0.61 -9.07 4.46
CA ILE A 133 0.53 -8.19 4.29
C ILE A 133 1.11 -7.98 5.69
N THR A 134 2.42 -8.08 5.80
CA THR A 134 3.21 -8.08 7.03
C THR A 134 4.31 -7.02 6.94
N GLU A 135 5.01 -6.79 8.05
CA GLU A 135 6.13 -5.84 8.08
C GLU A 135 7.23 -6.14 7.07
N ALA A 136 7.49 -7.43 6.77
CA ALA A 136 8.48 -7.81 5.77
C ALA A 136 8.12 -7.24 4.39
N ASP A 137 6.84 -7.32 4.03
CA ASP A 137 6.34 -6.80 2.76
C ASP A 137 6.45 -5.26 2.70
N PHE A 138 6.35 -4.58 3.86
CA PHE A 138 6.59 -3.14 3.94
C PHE A 138 8.08 -2.77 3.86
N LEU A 139 8.98 -3.61 4.39
CA LEU A 139 10.42 -3.38 4.23
C LEU A 139 10.85 -3.46 2.76
N GLU A 140 10.27 -4.38 1.98
CA GLU A 140 10.45 -4.42 0.52
C GLU A 140 9.97 -3.12 -0.15
N LEU A 141 8.81 -2.60 0.29
CA LEU A 141 8.33 -1.30 -0.17
C LEU A 141 9.35 -0.19 0.16
N LYS A 142 9.91 -0.16 1.38
CA LYS A 142 10.94 0.83 1.77
C LYS A 142 12.13 0.84 0.81
N GLU A 143 12.62 -0.33 0.42
CA GLU A 143 13.78 -0.43 -0.48
C GLU A 143 13.50 0.26 -1.82
N LEU A 144 12.27 0.17 -2.34
CA LEU A 144 11.85 0.86 -3.57
C LEU A 144 11.84 2.39 -3.43
N PHE A 145 11.58 2.94 -2.23
CA PHE A 145 11.64 4.39 -2.00
C PHE A 145 13.05 4.96 -2.05
N ASN A 146 14.05 4.13 -1.74
CA ASN A 146 15.45 4.51 -1.66
C ASN A 146 16.23 4.24 -2.96
N THR A 147 15.55 3.75 -4.00
CA THR A 147 16.13 3.46 -5.32
C THR A 147 15.84 4.61 -6.30
#